data_AF-A0A5A9W720-F1
#
_entry.id   AF-A0A5A9W720-F1
#
_cell.length_a   1.000
_cell.length_b   1.000
_cell.length_c   1.000
_cell.angle_alpha   90.00
_cell.angle_beta   90.00
_cell.angle_gamma   90.00
#
_symmetry.space_group_name_H-M   'P 1'
#
loop_
_entity.id
_entity.type
_entity.pdbx_description
1 polymer ?
#
loop_
_entity_poly.entity_id
_entity_poly.type
_entity_poly.pdbx_seq_one_letter_code
_entity_poly.pdbx_strand_id
1 'polypeptide(L)'
;MKNLMQLTHELGQLTSAAVKCCEDEDWQSLELYQEQRAVVLQALKEQLEQAPLVERDTAEAFREVIEATRLADQRIEAEVRAKRQQLMEEHSELQKTDKARRAYTRFD
;
A
#
# COMPACT_ATOMS: atom_id res chain seq x y z
N MET A 1 12.14 -7.42 22.30
CA MET A 1 11.11 -7.88 21.33
C MET A 1 9.81 -7.17 21.65
N LYS A 2 9.10 -6.68 20.63
CA LYS A 2 7.73 -6.16 20.79
C LYS A 2 6.78 -7.32 21.09
N ASN A 3 5.70 -7.07 21.82
CA ASN A 3 4.65 -8.06 22.06
C ASN A 3 3.57 -8.03 20.96
N LEU A 4 2.69 -9.04 20.94
CA LEU A 4 1.66 -9.19 19.90
C LEU A 4 0.77 -7.95 19.81
N MET A 5 0.37 -7.37 20.95
CA MET A 5 -0.47 -6.16 20.99
C MET A 5 0.26 -4.93 20.42
N GLN A 6 1.54 -4.76 20.73
CA GLN A 6 2.37 -3.68 20.19
C GLN A 6 2.54 -3.78 18.67
N LEU A 7 2.83 -4.99 18.17
CA LEU A 7 2.93 -5.24 16.73
C LEU A 7 1.59 -5.05 16.02
N THR A 8 0.49 -5.47 16.67
CA THR A 8 -0.88 -5.26 16.16
C THR A 8 -1.18 -3.77 16.02
N HIS A 9 -0.88 -2.97 17.06
CA HIS A 9 -1.10 -1.54 17.03
C HIS A 9 -0.25 -0.85 15.96
N GLU A 10 1.02 -1.22 15.85
CA GLU A 10 1.94 -0.72 14.84
C GLU A 10 1.45 -1.03 13.42
N LEU A 11 1.00 -2.26 13.16
CA LEU A 11 0.42 -2.63 11.87
C LEU A 11 -0.80 -1.75 11.52
N GLY A 12 -1.67 -1.48 12.50
CA GLY A 12 -2.82 -0.60 12.31
C GLY A 12 -2.43 0.84 11.94
N GLN A 13 -1.42 1.39 12.62
CA GLN A 13 -0.88 2.73 12.32
C GLN A 13 -0.26 2.78 10.91
N LEU A 14 0.60 1.83 10.58
CA LEU A 14 1.26 1.75 9.28
C LEU A 14 0.25 1.53 8.14
N THR A 15 -0.78 0.72 8.37
CA THR A 15 -1.87 0.51 7.41
C THR A 15 -2.60 1.83 7.13
N SER A 16 -2.95 2.58 8.18
CA SER A 16 -3.63 3.87 8.04
C SER A 16 -2.76 4.90 7.33
N ALA A 17 -1.45 4.93 7.63
CA ALA A 17 -0.48 5.79 6.95
C ALA A 17 -0.35 5.44 5.46
N ALA A 18 -0.28 4.15 5.10
CA ALA A 18 -0.19 3.71 3.72
C ALA A 18 -1.44 4.10 2.91
N VAL A 19 -2.64 3.94 3.48
CA VAL A 19 -3.88 4.41 2.82
C VAL A 19 -3.85 5.92 2.60
N LYS A 20 -3.38 6.68 3.59
CA LYS A 20 -3.26 8.13 3.45
C LYS A 20 -2.26 8.56 2.38
N CYS A 21 -1.11 7.88 2.26
CA CYS A 21 -0.15 8.14 1.19
C CYS A 21 -0.77 7.95 -0.20
N CYS A 22 -1.64 6.95 -0.33
CA CYS A 22 -2.41 6.70 -1.54
C CYS A 22 -3.38 7.87 -1.85
N GLU A 23 -4.11 8.38 -0.86
CA GLU A 23 -5.00 9.54 -0.98
C GLU A 23 -4.24 10.84 -1.34
N ASP A 24 -3.04 11.01 -0.78
CA ASP A 24 -2.17 12.17 -0.98
C ASP A 24 -1.27 12.05 -2.22
N GLU A 25 -1.35 10.95 -2.97
CA GLU A 25 -0.47 10.58 -4.09
C GLU A 25 1.05 10.57 -3.73
N ASP A 26 1.38 10.33 -2.47
CA ASP A 26 2.77 10.19 -1.99
C ASP A 26 3.26 8.75 -2.19
N TRP A 27 3.59 8.42 -3.44
CA TRP A 27 4.00 7.06 -3.84
C TRP A 27 5.33 6.61 -3.22
N GLN A 28 6.23 7.55 -2.90
CA GLN A 28 7.52 7.23 -2.30
C GLN A 28 7.34 6.78 -0.84
N SER A 29 6.56 7.54 -0.06
CA SER A 29 6.24 7.14 1.31
C SER A 29 5.36 5.89 1.35
N LEU A 30 4.48 5.69 0.36
CA LEU A 30 3.70 4.45 0.24
C LEU A 30 4.61 3.22 0.16
N GLU A 31 5.65 3.24 -0.68
CA GLU A 31 6.61 2.13 -0.80
C GLU A 31 7.29 1.84 0.55
N LEU A 32 7.79 2.88 1.22
CA LEU A 32 8.42 2.76 2.54
C LEU A 32 7.47 2.14 3.58
N TYR A 33 6.21 2.58 3.65
CA TYR A 33 5.25 2.02 4.60
C TYR A 33 4.87 0.57 4.26
N GLN A 34 4.82 0.19 2.98
CA GLN A 34 4.60 -1.21 2.58
C GLN A 34 5.75 -2.12 3.05
N GLU A 35 7.01 -1.68 2.90
CA GLU A 35 8.17 -2.42 3.42
C GLU A 35 8.09 -2.60 4.94
N GLN A 36 7.78 -1.52 5.68
CA GLN A 36 7.63 -1.58 7.13
C GLN A 36 6.49 -2.50 7.55
N ARG A 37 5.35 -2.46 6.85
CA ARG A 37 4.22 -3.37 7.09
C ARG A 37 4.60 -4.82 6.87
N ALA A 38 5.38 -5.13 5.82
CA ALA A 38 5.85 -6.48 5.56
C ALA A 38 6.73 -7.02 6.71
N VAL A 39 7.62 -6.19 7.25
CA VAL A 39 8.44 -6.54 8.42
C VAL A 39 7.57 -6.83 9.66
N VAL A 40 6.58 -5.98 9.93
CA VAL A 40 5.67 -6.15 11.09
C VAL A 40 4.80 -7.39 10.92
N LEU A 41 4.28 -7.66 9.72
CA LEU A 41 3.50 -8.87 9.43
C LEU A 41 4.33 -10.14 9.63
N GLN A 42 5.60 -10.13 9.22
CA GLN A 42 6.51 -11.24 9.44
C GLN A 42 6.76 -11.46 10.95
N ALA A 43 7.00 -10.38 11.72
CA ALA A 43 7.17 -10.46 13.17
C ALA A 43 5.89 -10.97 13.88
N LEU A 44 4.71 -10.54 13.44
CA LEU A 44 3.42 -11.02 13.95
C LEU A 44 3.26 -12.53 13.73
N LYS A 45 3.62 -13.02 12.53
CA LYS A 45 3.58 -14.43 12.19
C LYS A 45 4.49 -15.25 13.11
N GLU A 46 5.75 -14.83 13.24
CA GLU A 46 6.72 -15.51 14.11
C GLU A 46 6.26 -15.54 15.58
N GLN A 47 5.65 -14.45 16.06
CA GLN A 47 5.15 -14.37 17.41
C GLN A 47 3.97 -15.33 17.67
N LEU A 48 3.06 -15.49 16.71
CA LEU A 48 1.95 -16.44 16.82
C LEU A 48 2.41 -17.90 16.74
N GLU A 49 3.46 -18.19 15.97
CA GLU A 49 4.07 -19.52 15.92
C GLU A 49 4.75 -19.90 17.25
N GLN A 50 5.36 -18.92 17.93
CA GLN A 50 6.04 -19.13 19.22
C GLN A 50 5.09 -19.13 20.42
N ALA A 51 3.98 -18.40 20.37
CA ALA A 51 3.02 -18.27 21.45
C ALA A 51 1.57 -18.41 20.91
N PRO A 52 1.10 -19.65 20.66
CA PRO A 52 -0.21 -19.89 20.06
C PRO A 52 -1.39 -19.59 20.99
N LEU A 53 -1.13 -19.51 22.31
CA LEU A 53 -2.13 -19.13 23.30
C LEU A 53 -2.09 -17.61 23.50
N VAL A 54 -3.08 -16.93 22.95
CA VAL A 54 -3.24 -15.48 23.02
C VAL A 54 -4.45 -15.15 23.88
N GLU A 55 -4.33 -14.14 24.74
CA GLU A 55 -5.46 -13.60 25.49
C GLU A 55 -6.56 -13.12 24.54
N ARG A 56 -7.83 -13.36 24.90
CA ARG A 56 -8.98 -13.10 24.03
C ARG A 56 -8.99 -11.67 23.48
N ASP A 57 -8.79 -10.67 24.34
CA ASP A 57 -8.83 -9.26 23.95
C ASP A 57 -7.72 -8.91 22.95
N THR A 58 -6.53 -9.51 23.12
CA THR A 58 -5.42 -9.34 22.17
C THR A 58 -5.71 -10.03 20.84
N ALA A 59 -6.33 -11.21 20.87
CA ALA A 59 -6.71 -11.94 19.66
C ALA A 59 -7.83 -11.23 18.87
N GLU A 60 -8.76 -10.58 19.56
CA GLU A 60 -9.84 -9.78 18.97
C GLU A 60 -9.27 -8.53 18.29
N ALA A 61 -8.44 -7.75 18.99
CA ALA A 61 -7.76 -6.59 18.42
C ALA A 61 -6.87 -6.96 17.21
N PHE A 62 -6.14 -8.08 17.32
CA PHE A 62 -5.33 -8.59 16.20
C PHE A 62 -6.19 -8.91 14.98
N ARG A 63 -7.33 -9.58 15.17
CA ARG A 63 -8.25 -9.93 14.08
C ARG A 63 -8.80 -8.68 13.40
N GLU A 64 -9.27 -7.70 14.19
CA GLU A 64 -9.79 -6.44 13.66
C GLU A 64 -8.75 -5.72 12.81
N VAL A 65 -7.51 -5.62 13.30
CA VAL A 65 -6.43 -4.98 12.54
C VAL A 65 -6.12 -5.76 11.26
N ILE A 66 -6.01 -7.08 11.30
CA ILE A 66 -5.70 -7.89 10.10
C ILE A 66 -6.81 -7.77 9.05
N GLU A 67 -8.08 -7.75 9.47
CA GLU A 67 -9.21 -7.53 8.56
C GLU A 67 -9.15 -6.13 7.93
N ALA A 68 -8.89 -5.09 8.74
CA ALA A 68 -8.71 -3.73 8.26
C ALA A 68 -7.52 -3.61 7.29
N THR A 69 -6.39 -4.25 7.61
CA THR A 69 -5.19 -4.33 6.77
C THR A 69 -5.50 -4.97 5.42
N ARG A 70 -6.27 -6.06 5.39
CA ARG A 70 -6.67 -6.71 4.14
C ARG A 70 -7.56 -5.80 3.27
N LEU A 71 -8.51 -5.10 3.88
CA LEU A 71 -9.37 -4.15 3.15
C LEU A 71 -8.56 -2.97 2.61
N ALA A 72 -7.62 -2.45 3.41
CA ALA A 72 -6.70 -1.41 2.99
C ALA A 72 -5.83 -1.85 1.80
N ASP A 73 -5.32 -3.08 1.80
CA ASP A 73 -4.51 -3.60 0.68
C ASP A 73 -5.31 -3.68 -0.61
N GLN A 74 -6.56 -4.12 -0.56
CA GLN A 74 -7.45 -4.14 -1.73
C GLN A 74 -7.68 -2.73 -2.28
N ARG A 75 -7.87 -1.76 -1.39
CA ARG A 75 -8.05 -0.35 -1.76
C ARG A 75 -6.79 0.22 -2.40
N ILE A 76 -5.63 0.04 -1.75
CA ILE A 76 -4.33 0.51 -2.25
C ILE A 76 -4.04 -0.11 -3.63
N GLU A 77 -4.27 -1.42 -3.80
CA GLU A 77 -4.07 -2.09 -5.09
C GLU A 77 -4.95 -1.48 -6.19
N ALA A 78 -6.22 -1.22 -5.89
CA ALA A 78 -7.15 -0.62 -6.84
C ALA A 78 -6.71 0.79 -7.24
N GLU A 79 -6.29 1.61 -6.28
CA GLU A 79 -5.82 2.98 -6.53
C GLU A 79 -4.52 3.01 -7.34
N VAL A 80 -3.53 2.18 -6.99
CA VAL A 80 -2.28 2.03 -7.75
C VAL A 80 -2.56 1.57 -9.18
N ARG A 81 -3.47 0.62 -9.37
CA ARG A 81 -3.87 0.14 -10.69
C ARG A 81 -4.54 1.23 -11.52
N ALA A 82 -5.43 2.01 -10.91
CA ALA A 82 -6.08 3.14 -11.57
C ALA A 82 -5.06 4.21 -11.99
N LYS A 83 -4.14 4.58 -11.10
CA LYS A 83 -3.08 5.57 -11.40
C LYS A 83 -2.15 5.09 -12.51
N ARG A 84 -1.78 3.81 -12.51
CA ARG A 84 -0.98 3.21 -13.58
C ARG A 84 -1.68 3.28 -14.93
N GLN A 85 -2.98 3.00 -14.98
CA GLN A 85 -3.77 3.10 -16.20
C GLN A 85 -3.81 4.54 -16.71
N GLN A 86 -4.08 5.51 -15.83
CA GLN A 86 -4.06 6.93 -16.17
C GLN A 86 -2.71 7.37 -16.77
N LEU A 87 -1.59 7.02 -16.12
CA LEU A 87 -0.26 7.38 -16.63
C LEU A 87 0.04 6.75 -18.00
N MET A 88 -0.45 5.53 -18.26
CA MET A 88 -0.31 4.89 -19.58
C MET A 88 -1.11 5.61 -20.67
N GLU A 89 -2.31 6.09 -20.34
CA GLU A 89 -3.16 6.88 -21.24
C GLU A 89 -2.50 8.23 -21.55
N GLU A 90 -2.09 8.97 -20.52
CA GLU A 90 -1.38 10.25 -20.65
C GLU A 90 -0.11 10.10 -21.49
N HIS A 91 0.68 9.03 -21.26
CA HIS A 91 1.86 8.76 -22.06
C HIS A 91 1.53 8.45 -23.53
N SER A 92 0.43 7.72 -23.80
CA SER A 92 -0.03 7.46 -25.17
C SER A 92 -0.42 8.75 -25.88
N GLU A 93 -1.12 9.65 -25.19
CA GLU A 93 -1.50 10.95 -25.72
C GLU A 93 -0.29 11.83 -26.01
N LEU A 94 0.69 11.90 -25.10
CA LEU A 94 1.94 12.60 -25.33
C LEU A 94 2.67 12.09 -26.58
N GLN A 95 2.74 10.77 -26.78
CA GLN A 95 3.34 10.19 -27.98
C GLN A 95 2.60 10.55 -29.27
N LYS A 96 1.26 10.61 -29.24
CA LYS A 96 0.45 11.04 -30.40
C LYS A 96 0.70 12.51 -30.72
N THR A 97 0.74 13.37 -29.70
CA THR A 97 1.02 14.81 -29.84
C THR A 97 2.42 15.05 -30.40
N ASP A 98 3.43 14.33 -29.92
CA ASP A 98 4.79 14.43 -30.45
C ASP A 98 4.90 13.97 -31.91
N LYS A 99 4.20 12.89 -32.28
CA LYS A 99 4.13 12.43 -33.68
C LYS A 99 3.47 13.47 -34.57
N ALA A 100 2.34 14.03 -34.13
CA ALA A 100 1.63 15.08 -34.86
C ALA A 100 2.53 16.32 -35.04
N ARG A 101 3.17 16.79 -33.96
CA ARG A 101 4.09 17.93 -33.99
C ARG A 101 5.21 17.71 -35.02
N ARG A 102 5.89 16.56 -34.99
CA ARG A 102 6.96 16.21 -35.95
C ARG A 102 6.46 16.12 -37.39
N ALA A 103 5.23 15.68 -37.61
CA ALA A 103 4.64 15.66 -38.94
C ALA A 103 4.45 17.11 -39.45
N TYR A 104 3.88 18.01 -38.65
CA TYR A 104 3.69 19.40 -39.04
C TYR A 104 5.02 20.17 -39.22
N THR A 105 6.04 19.93 -38.39
CA THR A 105 7.37 20.60 -38.56
C THR A 105 8.15 20.11 -39.79
N ARG A 106 7.71 19.04 -40.47
CA ARG A 106 8.31 18.56 -41.72
C ARG A 106 7.70 19.19 -42.97
N PHE A 107 6.58 19.91 -42.83
CA PHE A 107 5.89 20.58 -43.93
C PHE A 107 6.07 22.11 -43.91
N ASP A 108 6.82 22.64 -42.93
CA ASP A 108 7.38 24.00 -42.90
C ASP A 108 8.86 23.97 -43.33
#